data_AF-A0A1Y6CXX4-F1
#
_entry.id   AF-A0A1Y6CXX4-F1
#
_cell.length_a   1.000
_cell.length_b   1.000
_cell.length_c   1.000
_cell.angle_alpha   90.00
_cell.angle_beta   90.00
_cell.angle_gamma   90.00
#
_symmetry.space_group_name_H-M   'P 1'
#
loop_
_entity.id
_entity.type
_entity.pdbx_description
1 polymer ?
#
loop_
_entity_poly.entity_id
_entity_poly.type
_entity_poly.pdbx_seq_one_letter_code
_entity_poly.pdbx_strand_id
1 'polypeptide(L)' 'MEPSLPELLLSGAKLMLIGMGIVYLFLALLVWIIGMTHKLLNRYTPEPGPARSSLGLGEAEEDEVVAVIGAALHRYRHP' A
#
# COMPACT_ATOMS: atom_id res chain seq x y z
N MET A 1 19.80 16.54 -48.15
CA MET A 1 18.41 16.83 -47.76
C MET A 1 18.51 17.35 -46.34
N GLU A 2 18.35 18.66 -46.14
CA GLU A 2 18.31 19.25 -44.80
C GLU A 2 17.09 18.67 -44.07
N PRO A 3 17.26 17.94 -42.97
CA PRO A 3 16.14 17.33 -42.29
C PRO A 3 15.24 18.43 -41.72
N SER A 4 13.95 18.33 -42.01
CA SER A 4 13.00 19.35 -41.59
C SER A 4 12.86 19.34 -40.06
N LEU A 5 12.89 20.51 -39.41
CA LEU A 5 12.65 20.67 -37.97
C LEU A 5 11.48 19.83 -37.41
N PRO A 6 10.30 19.73 -38.06
CA PRO A 6 9.22 18.88 -37.56
C PRO A 6 9.59 17.39 -37.47
N GLU A 7 10.46 16.90 -38.34
CA GLU A 7 10.89 15.50 -38.36
C GLU A 7 11.84 15.19 -37.18
N LEU A 8 12.73 16.14 -36.83
CA LEU A 8 13.56 16.04 -35.62
C LEU A 8 12.71 16.10 -34.35
N LEU A 9 11.75 17.02 -34.28
CA LEU A 9 10.84 17.15 -33.14
C LEU A 9 9.99 15.89 -32.95
N LEU A 10 9.46 15.32 -34.04
CA LEU A 10 8.69 14.09 -34.00
C LEU A 10 9.54 12.89 -33.55
N SER A 11 10.79 12.83 -34.01
CA SER A 11 11.74 11.80 -33.60
C SER A 11 12.09 11.90 -32.11
N GLY A 12 12.31 13.12 -31.62
CA GLY A 12 12.53 13.39 -30.19
C GLY A 12 11.32 13.03 -29.33
N ALA A 13 10.11 13.42 -29.76
CA ALA A 13 8.87 13.07 -29.07
C ALA A 13 8.66 11.54 -29.01
N LYS A 14 8.93 10.82 -30.11
CA LYS A 14 8.87 9.36 -30.15
C LYS A 14 9.84 8.73 -29.16
N LEU A 15 11.08 9.23 -29.09
CA LEU A 15 12.08 8.77 -28.12
C LEU A 15 11.66 9.04 -26.67
N MET A 16 11.10 10.22 -26.37
CA MET A 16 10.56 10.53 -25.05
C MET A 16 9.45 9.57 -24.65
N LEU A 17 8.51 9.30 -25.56
CA LEU A 17 7.37 8.44 -25.29
C LEU A 17 7.81 6.99 -25.04
N ILE A 18 8.77 6.49 -25.82
CA ILE A 18 9.37 5.17 -25.60
C ILE A 18 10.10 5.13 -24.25
N GLY A 19 10.96 6.11 -23.97
CA GLY A 19 11.72 6.16 -22.72
C GLY A 19 10.82 6.25 -21.49
N MET A 20 9.83 7.13 -21.52
CA MET A 20 8.84 7.27 -20.45
C MET A 20 8.00 6.00 -20.28
N GLY A 21 7.62 5.34 -21.39
CA GLY A 21 6.88 4.07 -21.35
C GLY A 21 7.67 2.94 -20.69
N ILE A 22 8.96 2.79 -21.01
CA ILE A 22 9.81 1.77 -20.41
C ILE A 22 10.02 2.03 -18.91
N VAL A 23 10.29 3.27 -18.52
CA VAL A 23 10.42 3.64 -17.10
C VAL A 23 9.12 3.37 -16.36
N TYR A 24 7.97 3.77 -16.93
CA TYR A 24 6.67 3.51 -16.33
C TYR A 24 6.40 2.01 -16.16
N LEU A 25 6.69 1.20 -17.19
CA LEU A 25 6.54 -0.26 -17.13
C LEU A 25 7.43 -0.86 -16.04
N PHE A 26 8.67 -0.39 -15.94
CA PHE A 26 9.61 -0.86 -14.92
C PHE A 26 9.15 -0.52 -13.50
N LEU A 27 8.71 0.72 -13.28
CA LEU A 27 8.17 1.15 -11.99
C LEU A 27 6.88 0.41 -11.63
N ALA A 28 5.97 0.21 -12.59
CA ALA A 28 4.74 -0.55 -12.38
C ALA A 28 5.04 -2.01 -11.98
N LEU A 29 6.00 -2.65 -12.65
CA LEU A 29 6.48 -3.99 -12.29
C LEU A 29 7.07 -4.00 -10.88
N LEU A 30 7.90 -3.02 -10.55
CA LEU A 30 8.55 -2.92 -9.23
C LEU A 30 7.51 -2.75 -8.12
N VAL A 31 6.54 -1.85 -8.30
CA VAL A 31 5.42 -1.64 -7.37
C VAL A 31 4.59 -2.92 -7.21
N TRP A 32 4.35 -3.64 -8.30
CA TRP A 32 3.63 -4.92 -8.24
C TRP A 32 4.36 -5.98 -7.42
N ILE A 33 5.68 -6.10 -7.59
CA ILE A 33 6.53 -7.01 -6.79
C ILE A 33 6.51 -6.61 -5.32
N ILE A 34 6.69 -5.33 -5.00
CA ILE A 34 6.66 -4.84 -3.61
C ILE A 34 5.28 -5.10 -2.97
N GLY A 35 4.20 -4.86 -3.72
CA GLY A 35 2.84 -5.17 -3.27
C GLY A 35 2.60 -6.66 -3.05
N MET A 36 3.19 -7.51 -3.90
CA MET A 36 3.16 -8.96 -3.71
C MET A 36 3.89 -9.35 -2.42
N THR A 37 5.05 -8.76 -2.13
CA THR A 37 5.75 -8.96 -0.85
C THR A 37 4.86 -8.59 0.34
N HIS A 38 4.11 -7.48 0.29
CA HIS A 38 3.16 -7.13 1.37
C HIS A 38 2.09 -8.21 1.59
N LYS A 39 1.55 -8.78 0.50
CA LYS A 39 0.55 -9.85 0.59
C LYS A 39 1.13 -11.17 1.11
N LEU A 40 2.36 -11.50 0.72
CA LEU A 40 3.05 -12.69 1.21
C LEU A 40 3.39 -12.52 2.70
N LEU A 41 3.95 -11.37 3.08
CA LEU A 41 4.34 -11.10 4.45
C LEU A 41 3.15 -11.17 5.41
N ASN A 42 2.02 -10.54 5.07
CA ASN A 42 0.80 -10.59 5.89
C ASN A 42 0.16 -11.98 5.99
N ARG A 43 0.54 -12.92 5.11
CA ARG A 43 0.08 -14.32 5.12
C ARG A 43 1.02 -15.25 5.90
N TYR A 44 2.33 -15.02 5.84
CA TYR A 44 3.34 -15.84 6.52
C TYR A 44 3.67 -15.36 7.93
N THR A 45 3.51 -14.06 8.19
CA THR A 45 3.56 -13.46 9.51
C THR A 45 2.24 -12.72 9.69
N PRO A 46 1.18 -13.37 10.19
CA PRO A 46 0.02 -12.66 10.70
C PRO A 46 0.50 -11.91 11.94
N GLU A 47 1.22 -10.82 11.73
CA GLU A 47 1.31 -9.78 12.72
C GLU A 47 -0.14 -9.32 12.91
N PRO A 48 -0.67 -9.32 14.14
CA PRO A 48 -1.98 -8.77 14.41
C PRO A 48 -1.87 -7.26 14.18
N GLY A 49 -1.88 -6.84 12.92
CA GLY A 49 -2.21 -5.48 12.56
C GLY A 49 -3.56 -5.19 13.19
N PRO A 50 -3.80 -3.96 13.69
CA PRO A 50 -5.10 -3.60 14.26
C PRO A 50 -6.14 -4.00 13.22
N ALA A 51 -7.02 -4.92 13.62
CA ALA A 51 -8.07 -5.41 12.76
C ALA A 51 -8.76 -4.16 12.20
N ARG A 52 -8.63 -3.93 10.88
CA ARG A 52 -9.60 -3.07 10.22
C ARG A 52 -10.88 -3.87 10.30
N SER A 53 -11.62 -3.65 11.39
CA SER A 53 -12.94 -4.19 11.58
C SER A 53 -13.74 -3.78 10.35
N SER A 54 -14.02 -4.78 9.52
CA SER A 54 -15.05 -4.65 8.51
C SER A 54 -16.33 -4.36 9.28
N LEU A 55 -16.79 -3.12 9.17
CA LEU A 55 -18.07 -2.60 9.64
C LEU A 55 -19.11 -3.73 9.76
N GLY A 56 -19.43 -4.09 11.00
CA GLY A 56 -20.43 -5.13 11.26
C GLY A 56 -20.75 -5.46 12.73
N LEU A 57 -20.02 -4.96 13.74
CA LEU A 57 -20.22 -5.35 15.15
C LEU A 57 -19.89 -4.21 16.15
N GLY A 58 -20.25 -2.97 15.83
CA GLY A 58 -19.85 -1.77 16.60
C GLY A 58 -20.12 -1.81 18.11
N GLU A 59 -21.19 -2.50 18.56
CA GLU A 59 -21.55 -2.53 19.98
C GLU A 59 -20.79 -3.61 20.78
N ALA A 60 -20.51 -4.77 20.20
CA ALA A 60 -19.82 -5.85 20.91
C ALA A 60 -18.32 -5.55 21.09
N GLU A 61 -17.72 -4.86 20.12
CA GLU A 61 -16.29 -4.50 20.15
C GLU A 61 -16.02 -3.35 21.12
N GLU A 62 -16.93 -2.37 21.23
CA GLU A 62 -16.84 -1.29 22.21
C GLU A 62 -16.98 -1.83 23.65
N ASP A 63 -17.95 -2.71 23.90
CA ASP A 63 -18.12 -3.35 25.22
C ASP A 63 -16.90 -4.18 25.63
N GLU A 64 -16.29 -4.92 24.68
CA GLU A 64 -15.07 -5.69 24.93
C GLU A 64 -13.88 -4.78 25.27
N VAL A 65 -13.70 -3.67 24.53
CA VAL A 65 -12.64 -2.70 24.79
C VAL A 65 -12.81 -2.03 26.16
N VAL A 66 -14.03 -1.66 26.54
CA VAL A 66 -14.34 -1.07 27.86
C VAL A 66 -14.08 -2.08 28.98
N ALA A 67 -14.44 -3.36 28.79
CA ALA A 67 -14.19 -4.41 29.76
C ALA A 67 -12.68 -4.66 29.98
N VAL A 68 -11.89 -4.68 28.89
CA VAL A 68 -10.43 -4.89 28.96
C VAL A 68 -9.74 -3.71 29.67
N ILE A 69 -10.14 -2.47 29.36
CA ILE A 69 -9.60 -1.28 30.05
C ILE A 69 -9.98 -1.30 31.54
N GLY A 70 -11.21 -1.68 31.88
CA GLY A 70 -11.67 -1.83 33.26
C GLY A 70 -10.86 -2.86 34.04
N ALA A 71 -10.60 -4.03 33.43
CA ALA A 71 -9.78 -5.08 34.03
C ALA A 71 -8.32 -4.63 34.25
N ALA A 72 -7.73 -3.91 33.29
CA ALA A 72 -6.39 -3.35 33.42
C ALA A 72 -6.29 -2.30 34.54
N LEU A 73 -7.29 -1.42 34.66
CA LEU A 73 -7.37 -0.44 35.75
C LEU A 73 -7.56 -1.12 37.11
N HIS A 74 -8.41 -2.14 37.19
CA HIS A 74 -8.63 -2.90 38.42
C HIS A 74 -7.35 -3.60 38.88
N ARG A 75 -6.60 -4.20 37.94
CA ARG A 75 -5.28 -4.81 38.20
C ARG A 75 -4.24 -3.81 38.69
N TYR A 76 -4.27 -2.58 38.18
CA TYR A 76 -3.32 -1.53 38.58
C TYR A 76 -3.64 -0.93 39.96
N ARG A 77 -4.92 -0.92 40.36
CA ARG A 77 -5.36 -0.37 41.66
C ARG A 77 -5.19 -1.32 42.83
N HIS A 78 -5.02 -2.62 42.57
CA HIS A 78 -4.72 -3.64 43.57
C HIS A 78 -3.34 -4.24 43.25
N PRO A 79 -2.23 -3.60 43.67
CA PRO A 79 -0.88 -4.17 43.56
C PRO A 79 -0.73 -5.47 44.34
#